data_AF-A0A0R1UB24-F1
#
_entry.id   AF-A0A0R1UB24-F1
#
_cell.length_a   1.000
_cell.length_b   1.000
_cell.length_c   1.000
_cell.angle_alpha   90.00
_cell.angle_beta   90.00
_cell.angle_gamma   90.00
#
_symmetry.space_group_name_H-M   'P 1'
#
loop_
_entity.id
_entity.type
_entity.pdbx_description
1 polymer ?
#
loop_
_entity_poly.entity_id
_entity_poly.type
_entity_poly.pdbx_seq_one_letter_code
_entity_poly.pdbx_strand_id
1 'polypeptide(L)'
;MARKGKIETAKRKEATVAKYAVKRAALKAAGDYAGLAKLPRNASPTRLRHRDHLDGRSRGYLRAFGLSRLNFRRLAHAGQLPGVKKASW
;
A
#
# COMPACT_ATOMS: atom_id res chain seq x y z
N MET A 1 7.67 13.84 5.67
CA MET A 1 8.12 12.45 5.89
C MET A 1 7.35 11.82 7.03
N ALA A 2 7.00 10.54 6.93
CA ALA A 2 6.29 9.81 7.98
C ALA A 2 7.24 9.30 9.09
N ARG A 3 6.72 9.12 10.31
CA ARG A 3 7.47 8.50 11.41
C ARG A 3 7.90 7.07 11.02
N LYS A 4 9.17 6.73 11.23
CA LYS A 4 9.75 5.39 10.96
C LYS A 4 8.86 4.25 11.49
N GLY A 5 8.40 4.35 12.73
CA GLY A 5 7.50 3.35 13.33
C GLY A 5 6.19 3.13 12.56
N LYS A 6 5.63 4.15 11.90
CA LYS A 6 4.43 4.01 11.06
C LYS A 6 4.73 3.30 9.74
N ILE A 7 5.93 3.48 9.19
CA ILE A 7 6.40 2.76 8.00
C ILE A 7 6.58 1.28 8.33
N GLU A 8 7.28 0.97 9.42
CA GLU A 8 7.48 -0.41 9.87
C GLU A 8 6.16 -1.11 10.24
N THR A 9 5.21 -0.39 10.83
CA THR A 9 3.86 -0.92 11.07
C THR A 9 3.15 -1.29 9.77
N ALA A 10 3.33 -0.52 8.69
CA ALA A 10 2.74 -0.83 7.39
C ALA A 10 3.38 -2.10 6.79
N LYS A 11 4.71 -2.19 6.80
CA LYS A 11 5.45 -3.39 6.36
C LYS A 11 5.02 -4.65 7.10
N ARG A 12 4.90 -4.59 8.43
CA ARG A 12 4.42 -5.72 9.25
C ARG A 12 3.01 -6.16 8.86
N LYS A 13 2.12 -5.21 8.53
CA LYS A 13 0.77 -5.53 8.06
C LYS A 13 0.79 -6.18 6.68
N GLU A 14 1.57 -5.66 5.75
CA GLU A 14 1.75 -6.26 4.41
C GLU A 14 2.26 -7.70 4.52
N ALA A 15 3.29 -7.94 5.33
CA ALA A 15 3.80 -9.29 5.59
C ALA A 15 2.74 -10.22 6.20
N THR A 16 1.92 -9.70 7.13
CA THR A 16 0.82 -10.48 7.72
C THR A 16 -0.25 -10.83 6.69
N VAL A 17 -0.65 -9.88 5.83
CA VAL A 17 -1.63 -10.12 4.77
C VAL A 17 -1.10 -11.17 3.79
N ALA A 18 0.16 -11.05 3.37
CA ALA A 18 0.81 -12.03 2.49
C ALA A 18 0.82 -13.44 3.10
N LYS A 19 1.20 -13.56 4.37
CA LYS A 19 1.23 -14.84 5.09
C LYS A 19 -0.12 -15.56 5.11
N TYR A 20 -1.23 -14.82 5.25
CA TYR A 20 -2.57 -15.40 5.38
C TYR A 20 -3.41 -15.33 4.10
N ALA A 21 -2.87 -14.84 2.98
CA ALA A 21 -3.63 -14.58 1.76
C ALA A 21 -4.37 -15.82 1.25
N VAL A 22 -3.66 -16.94 1.11
CA VAL A 22 -4.21 -18.21 0.60
C VAL A 22 -5.27 -18.77 1.56
N LYS A 23 -4.93 -18.89 2.86
CA LYS A 23 -5.86 -19.40 3.88
C LYS A 23 -7.14 -18.57 3.95
N ARG A 24 -7.02 -17.24 3.87
CA ARG A 24 -8.15 -16.32 3.90
C ARG A 24 -9.02 -16.44 2.64
N ALA A 25 -8.41 -16.64 1.47
CA ALA A 25 -9.14 -16.86 0.22
C ALA A 25 -9.94 -18.16 0.27
N ALA A 26 -9.34 -19.25 0.76
CA ALA A 26 -10.01 -20.54 0.94
C ALA A 26 -11.20 -20.45 1.93
N LEU A 27 -10.99 -19.84 3.11
CA LEU A 27 -12.07 -19.66 4.09
C LEU A 27 -13.22 -18.79 3.57
N LYS A 28 -12.90 -17.76 2.77
CA LYS A 28 -13.92 -16.91 2.14
C LYS A 28 -14.69 -17.65 1.06
N ALA A 29 -14.03 -18.49 0.27
CA ALA A 29 -14.68 -19.33 -0.74
C ALA A 29 -15.59 -20.40 -0.12
N ALA A 30 -15.17 -20.96 1.02
CA ALA A 30 -15.97 -21.92 1.79
C ALA A 30 -17.14 -21.29 2.57
N GLY A 31 -17.23 -19.96 2.67
CA GLY A 31 -18.26 -19.28 3.45
C GLY A 31 -18.13 -19.40 4.97
N ASP A 32 -17.00 -19.90 5.49
CA ASP A 32 -16.76 -20.05 6.94
C ASP A 32 -16.34 -18.71 7.57
N TYR A 33 -17.34 -17.93 7.98
CA TYR A 33 -17.12 -16.65 8.65
C TYR A 33 -16.57 -16.79 10.08
N ALA A 34 -16.83 -17.92 10.75
CA ALA A 34 -16.32 -18.17 12.10
C ALA A 34 -14.80 -18.45 12.07
N GLY A 35 -14.34 -19.26 11.12
CA GLY A 35 -12.92 -19.47 10.85
C GLY A 35 -12.21 -18.20 10.37
N LEU A 36 -12.89 -17.38 9.55
CA LEU A 36 -12.37 -16.10 9.09
C LEU A 36 -12.14 -15.11 10.25
N ALA A 37 -13.05 -15.07 11.25
CA ALA A 37 -12.96 -14.21 12.41
C ALA A 37 -11.81 -14.56 13.36
N LYS A 38 -11.39 -15.84 13.39
CA LYS A 38 -10.24 -16.32 14.18
C LYS A 38 -8.89 -15.86 13.64
N LEU A 39 -8.82 -15.40 12.38
CA LEU A 39 -7.56 -14.91 11.82
C LEU A 39 -7.11 -13.61 12.52
N PRO A 40 -5.79 -13.35 12.59
CA PRO A 40 -5.30 -12.10 13.12
C PRO A 40 -5.94 -10.93 12.39
N ARG A 41 -6.38 -9.91 13.13
CA ARG A 41 -7.03 -8.73 12.53
C ARG A 41 -6.24 -8.28 11.30
N ASN A 42 -4.92 -8.08 11.42
CA ASN A 42 -4.06 -7.50 10.36
C ASN A 42 -3.91 -8.38 9.11
N ALA A 43 -4.46 -9.60 9.09
CA ALA A 43 -4.51 -10.45 7.90
C ALA A 43 -5.50 -9.93 6.84
N SER A 44 -6.42 -9.02 7.18
CA SER A 44 -7.36 -8.47 6.19
C SER A 44 -6.68 -7.46 5.26
N PRO A 45 -6.74 -7.65 3.93
CA PRO A 45 -6.16 -6.72 2.96
C PRO A 45 -6.79 -5.32 2.99
N THR A 46 -8.05 -5.22 3.45
CA THR A 46 -8.77 -3.94 3.59
C THR A 46 -8.10 -2.94 4.54
N ARG A 47 -7.15 -3.39 5.36
CA ARG A 47 -6.44 -2.53 6.30
C ARG A 47 -5.07 -2.06 5.84
N LEU A 48 -4.67 -2.49 4.65
CA LEU A 48 -3.50 -1.93 3.99
C LEU A 48 -3.84 -0.53 3.51
N ARG A 49 -2.87 0.37 3.65
CA ARG A 49 -2.99 1.74 3.18
C ARG A 49 -1.75 2.04 2.38
N HIS A 50 -1.94 2.44 1.13
CA HIS A 50 -0.84 2.86 0.29
C HIS A 50 -0.12 4.07 0.90
N ARG A 51 1.20 4.02 0.83
CA ARG A 51 2.11 5.05 1.28
C ARG A 51 3.13 5.29 0.19
N ASP A 52 3.60 6.51 0.09
CA ASP A 52 4.74 6.87 -0.74
C ASP A 52 5.95 5.97 -0.39
N HIS A 53 6.56 5.34 -1.40
CA HIS A 53 7.71 4.46 -1.21
C HIS A 53 8.96 5.19 -0.73
N LEU A 54 9.09 6.50 -0.96
CA LEU A 54 10.26 7.28 -0.55
C LEU A 54 10.14 7.78 0.89
N ASP A 55 9.07 8.52 1.20
CA ASP A 55 8.95 9.24 2.48
C ASP A 55 7.85 8.70 3.41
N GLY A 56 7.09 7.69 2.95
CA GLY A 56 6.01 7.08 3.70
C GLY A 56 4.74 7.93 3.83
N ARG A 57 4.59 9.04 3.08
CA ARG A 57 3.41 9.91 3.14
C ARG A 57 2.14 9.12 2.79
N SER A 58 1.12 9.31 3.61
CA SER A 58 -0.08 8.47 3.59
C SER A 58 -1.23 9.03 2.73
N ARG A 59 -1.09 10.22 2.16
CA ARG A 59 -2.12 10.96 1.42
C ARG A 59 -1.57 11.41 0.07
N GLY A 60 -2.46 11.53 -0.92
CA GLY A 60 -2.11 11.95 -2.28
C GLY A 60 -1.22 10.93 -2.99
N TYR A 61 -1.49 9.63 -2.79
CA TYR A 61 -0.76 8.53 -3.39
C TYR A 61 -1.26 8.28 -4.83
N LEU A 62 -0.33 8.27 -5.77
CA LEU A 62 -0.58 7.97 -7.19
C LEU A 62 -0.20 6.51 -7.44
N ARG A 63 -1.21 5.65 -7.64
CA ARG A 63 -1.03 4.19 -7.76
C ARG A 63 -0.09 3.79 -8.90
N ALA A 64 -0.18 4.47 -10.05
CA ALA A 64 0.65 4.18 -11.22
C ALA A 64 2.16 4.39 -10.96
N PHE A 65 2.50 5.31 -10.04
CA PHE A 65 3.91 5.66 -9.75
C PHE A 65 4.37 5.19 -8.38
N GLY A 66 3.46 4.80 -7.48
CA GLY A 66 3.79 4.43 -6.10
C GLY A 66 4.23 5.59 -5.21
N LEU A 67 4.01 6.84 -5.64
CA LEU A 67 4.54 8.02 -4.98
C LEU A 67 3.44 8.95 -4.50
N SER A 68 3.77 9.83 -3.54
CA SER A 68 2.90 10.96 -3.23
C SER A 68 3.01 12.03 -4.31
N ARG A 69 1.98 12.89 -4.41
CA ARG A 69 1.95 14.03 -5.36
C ARG A 69 3.19 14.94 -5.30
N LEU A 70 3.83 15.07 -4.14
CA LEU A 70 5.00 15.94 -3.96
C LEU A 70 6.25 15.29 -4.55
N ASN A 71 6.51 14.04 -4.19
CA ASN A 71 7.64 13.30 -4.74
C ASN A 71 7.46 13.05 -6.23
N PHE A 72 6.25 12.73 -6.68
CA PHE A 72 5.94 12.63 -8.10
C PHE A 72 6.31 13.92 -8.84
N ARG A 73 5.86 15.09 -8.36
CA ARG A 73 6.19 16.38 -8.98
C ARG A 73 7.71 16.64 -8.99
N ARG A 74 8.39 16.36 -7.87
CA ARG A 74 9.85 16.54 -7.77
C ARG A 74 10.61 15.66 -8.77
N LEU A 75 10.24 14.39 -8.87
CA LEU A 75 10.87 13.44 -9.78
C LEU A 75 10.53 13.72 -11.25
N ALA A 76 9.30 14.15 -11.53
CA ALA A 76 8.89 14.58 -12.88
C ALA A 76 9.71 15.79 -13.34
N HIS A 77 9.88 16.80 -12.48
CA HIS A 77 10.73 17.96 -12.81
C HIS A 77 12.21 17.61 -12.95
N ALA A 78 12.69 16.60 -12.21
CA ALA A 78 14.05 16.10 -12.35
C ALA A 78 14.25 15.15 -13.55
N GLY A 79 13.21 14.86 -14.34
CA GLY A 79 13.29 13.95 -15.47
C GLY A 79 13.48 12.48 -15.10
N GLN A 80 13.28 12.10 -13.83
CA GLN A 80 13.48 10.74 -13.33
C GLN A 80 12.27 9.82 -13.59
N LEU A 81 11.15 10.37 -14.07
CA LEU A 81 9.96 9.62 -14.44
C LEU A 81 9.86 9.54 -15.98
N PRO A 82 10.08 8.35 -16.57
CA PRO A 82 10.07 8.21 -18.02
C PRO A 82 8.66 8.49 -18.59
N GLY A 83 8.60 9.22 -19.70
CA GLY A 83 7.36 9.55 -20.38
C GLY A 83 6.49 10.62 -19.71
N VAL A 84 6.90 11.16 -18.55
CA VAL A 84 6.15 12.22 -17.86
C VAL A 84 6.65 13.58 -18.31
N LYS A 85 5.78 14.34 -18.99
CA LYS A 85 6.00 15.75 -19.36
C LYS A 85 4.88 16.63 -18.83
N LYS A 86 5.14 17.94 -18.73
CA LYS A 86 4.05 18.90 -18.54
C LYS A 86 3.13 18.82 -19.76
N ALA A 87 1.84 18.59 -19.51
CA ALA A 87 0.86 18.52 -20.56
C ALA A 87 0.24 19.89 -20.78
N SER A 88 0.09 20.26 -22.05
CA SER A 88 -0.65 21.43 -22.53
C SER A 88 -1.46 20.94 -23.72
N TRP A 89 -2.78 20.92 -23.55
CA TRP A 89 -3.76 20.60 -24.57
C TRP A 89 -4.75 21.76 -24.64
#